data_AF-A0A3B0XX38-F1
#
_entry.id   AF-A0A3B0XX38-F1
#
_cell.length_a   1.000
_cell.length_b   1.000
_cell.length_c   1.000
_cell.angle_alpha   90.00
_cell.angle_beta   90.00
_cell.angle_gamma   90.00
#
_symmetry.space_group_name_H-M   'P 1'
#
loop_
_entity.id
_entity.type
_entity.pdbx_description
1 polymer ?
#
loop_
_entity_poly.entity_id
_entity_poly.type
_entity_poly.pdbx_seq_one_letter_code
_entity_poly.pdbx_strand_id
1 'polypeptide(L)'
;TTSVSCLDRGDYPPPPLNGSAHAWHHDIDTLTRYIKNGGVSLGGVMPGFKNKLSEKKIFEVIAYFQSYWSDEIYNDWLEISGFDVGPG
;
A
#
# COMPACT_ATOMS: atom_id res chain seq x y z
N THR A 1 -20.48 16.67 -6.37
CA THR A 1 -19.46 17.22 -7.29
C THR A 1 -18.16 17.30 -6.52
N THR A 2 -17.25 16.36 -6.77
CA THR A 2 -15.86 16.47 -6.31
C THR A 2 -15.02 15.89 -7.45
N SER A 3 -14.59 16.78 -8.35
CA SER A 3 -13.64 16.43 -9.40
C SER A 3 -12.32 16.04 -8.74
N VAL A 4 -11.83 14.84 -9.03
CA VAL A 4 -10.46 14.43 -8.77
C VAL A 4 -9.59 15.31 -9.67
N SER A 5 -9.05 16.41 -9.14
CA SER A 5 -8.13 17.24 -9.91
C SER A 5 -6.83 16.47 -10.08
N CYS A 6 -6.44 16.21 -11.33
CA CYS A 6 -5.07 15.81 -11.62
C CYS A 6 -4.14 16.86 -11.02
N LEU A 7 -3.03 16.44 -10.42
CA LEU A 7 -1.95 17.37 -10.16
C LEU A 7 -1.53 17.93 -11.53
N ASP A 8 -1.14 19.20 -11.64
CA ASP A 8 -0.88 19.97 -12.89
C ASP A 8 0.05 19.30 -13.95
N ARG A 9 0.55 18.09 -13.69
CA ARG A 9 1.36 17.24 -14.57
C ARG A 9 0.63 16.00 -15.13
N GLY A 10 -0.67 15.82 -14.86
CA GLY A 10 -1.43 14.64 -15.28
C GLY A 10 -1.26 13.42 -14.36
N ASP A 11 -0.58 13.60 -13.22
CA ASP A 11 -0.39 12.56 -12.22
C ASP A 11 -1.64 12.42 -11.33
N TYR A 12 -2.01 11.17 -11.04
CA TYR A 12 -3.06 10.87 -10.06
C TYR A 12 -2.54 11.11 -8.64
N PRO A 13 -3.38 11.65 -7.72
CA PRO A 13 -3.00 11.76 -6.32
C PRO A 13 -2.73 10.37 -5.72
N PRO A 14 -1.86 10.27 -4.70
CA PRO A 14 -1.62 9.00 -4.02
C PRO A 14 -2.94 8.45 -3.47
N PRO A 15 -3.24 7.15 -3.67
CA PRO A 15 -4.48 6.57 -3.17
C PRO A 15 -4.49 6.54 -1.64
N PRO A 16 -5.67 6.59 -1.01
CA PRO A 16 -5.80 6.35 0.42
C PRO A 16 -5.20 4.99 0.84
N LEU A 17 -4.40 4.98 1.90
CA LEU A 17 -3.81 3.76 2.47
C LEU A 17 -4.58 3.22 3.69
N ASN A 18 -5.78 3.74 3.94
CA ASN A 18 -6.63 3.42 5.09
C ASN A 18 -7.66 2.30 4.81
N GLY A 19 -7.43 1.48 3.78
CA GLY A 19 -8.34 0.39 3.42
C GLY A 19 -9.46 0.78 2.45
N SER A 20 -9.75 2.07 2.27
CA SER A 20 -10.81 2.54 1.35
C SER A 20 -10.44 2.47 -0.15
N ALA A 21 -9.20 2.12 -0.48
CA ALA A 21 -8.70 2.06 -1.85
C ALA A 21 -7.80 0.83 -2.09
N HIS A 22 -7.13 0.76 -3.23
CA HIS A 22 -6.57 -0.47 -3.78
C HIS A 22 -5.43 -1.16 -2.98
N ALA A 23 -4.87 -0.52 -1.95
CA ALA A 23 -3.69 -1.04 -1.24
C ALA A 23 -3.89 -2.43 -0.61
N TRP A 24 -5.10 -2.77 -0.17
CA TRP A 24 -5.41 -4.06 0.45
C TRP A 24 -5.47 -5.24 -0.54
N HIS A 25 -5.48 -5.01 -1.85
CA HIS A 25 -5.44 -6.11 -2.82
C HIS A 25 -4.02 -6.64 -3.08
N HIS A 26 -3.00 -6.06 -2.44
CA HIS A 26 -1.61 -6.42 -2.65
C HIS A 26 -1.05 -7.17 -1.44
N ASP A 27 -0.40 -8.29 -1.70
CA ASP A 27 0.34 -9.04 -0.70
C ASP A 27 1.50 -8.20 -0.10
N ILE A 28 2.05 -8.68 1.02
CA ILE A 28 3.11 -8.00 1.77
C ILE A 28 4.39 -7.79 0.94
N ASP A 29 4.73 -8.72 0.05
CA ASP A 29 5.95 -8.67 -0.77
C ASP A 29 5.81 -7.60 -1.86
N THR A 30 4.64 -7.51 -2.47
CA THR A 30 4.25 -6.50 -3.44
C THR A 30 4.28 -5.11 -2.80
N LEU A 31 3.65 -4.95 -1.63
CA LEU A 31 3.69 -3.68 -0.87
C LEU A 31 5.14 -3.29 -0.53
N THR A 32 5.93 -4.25 -0.06
CA THR A 32 7.35 -4.03 0.27
C THR A 32 8.15 -3.61 -0.95
N ARG A 33 7.94 -4.26 -2.11
CA ARG A 33 8.61 -3.93 -3.37
C ARG A 33 8.30 -2.51 -3.82
N TYR A 34 7.03 -2.08 -3.75
CA TYR A 34 6.63 -0.72 -4.11
C TYR A 34 7.24 0.32 -3.18
N ILE A 35 7.29 0.09 -1.87
CA ILE A 35 7.94 1.02 -0.93
C ILE A 35 9.46 1.07 -1.19
N LYS A 36 10.12 -0.08 -1.42
CA LYS A 36 11.55 -0.14 -1.71
C LYS A 36 11.92 0.59 -3.00
N ASN A 37 11.24 0.27 -4.09
CA ASN A 37 11.65 0.67 -5.44
C ASN A 37 10.88 1.86 -6.01
N GLY A 38 9.72 2.19 -5.43
CA GLY A 38 8.82 3.21 -5.95
C GLY A 38 8.07 2.74 -7.20
N GLY A 39 7.36 3.68 -7.81
CA GLY A 39 6.59 3.49 -9.05
C GLY A 39 7.22 4.12 -10.28
N VAL A 40 8.36 4.83 -10.15
CA VAL A 40 8.97 5.59 -11.26
C VAL A 40 9.30 4.72 -12.47
N SER A 41 9.88 3.53 -12.26
CA SER A 41 10.18 2.60 -13.35
C SER A 41 8.94 2.01 -14.02
N LEU A 42 7.76 2.18 -13.42
CA LEU A 42 6.47 1.69 -13.91
C LEU A 42 5.60 2.84 -14.46
N GLY A 43 6.16 4.05 -14.59
CA GLY A 43 5.45 5.23 -15.11
C GLY A 43 4.71 6.05 -14.05
N GLY A 44 4.87 5.75 -12.75
CA GLY A 44 4.34 6.56 -11.66
C GLY A 44 5.35 7.60 -11.14
N VAL A 45 4.96 8.36 -10.11
CA VAL A 45 5.81 9.40 -9.49
C VAL A 45 6.32 9.05 -8.09
N MET A 46 5.88 7.92 -7.53
CA MET A 46 6.29 7.48 -6.19
C MET A 46 7.80 7.15 -6.19
N PRO A 47 8.63 7.86 -5.41
CA PRO A 47 10.04 7.55 -5.29
C PRO A 47 10.27 6.25 -4.50
N GLY A 48 11.37 5.57 -4.75
CA GLY A 48 11.79 4.42 -3.95
C GLY A 48 12.43 4.84 -2.62
N PHE A 49 12.18 4.08 -1.57
CA PHE A 49 12.68 4.35 -0.21
C PHE A 49 13.79 3.39 0.24
N LYS A 50 14.28 2.47 -0.62
CA LYS A 50 15.33 1.49 -0.25
C LYS A 50 16.61 2.09 0.33
N ASN A 51 16.95 3.34 -0.02
CA ASN A 51 18.14 4.03 0.49
C ASN A 51 17.86 4.84 1.77
N LYS A 52 16.59 4.91 2.21
CA LYS A 52 16.14 5.69 3.37
C LYS A 52 15.60 4.82 4.50
N LEU A 53 15.01 3.66 4.16
CA LEU A 53 14.36 2.75 5.10
C LEU A 53 15.01 1.37 5.02
N SER A 54 15.29 0.78 6.19
CA SER A 54 15.60 -0.64 6.28
C SER A 54 14.33 -1.46 6.02
N GLU A 55 14.50 -2.73 5.66
CA GLU A 55 13.38 -3.65 5.43
C GLU A 55 12.46 -3.77 6.66
N LYS A 56 13.02 -3.86 7.87
CA LYS A 56 12.25 -3.80 9.11
C LYS A 56 11.38 -2.54 9.20
N LYS A 57 11.93 -1.38 8.81
CA LYS A 57 11.18 -0.13 8.86
C LYS A 57 10.07 -0.06 7.81
N ILE A 58 10.25 -0.74 6.68
CA ILE A 58 9.21 -0.87 5.67
C ILE A 58 8.04 -1.71 6.20
N PHE A 59 8.31 -2.83 6.87
CA PHE A 59 7.25 -3.60 7.54
C PHE A 59 6.53 -2.79 8.63
N GLU A 60 7.25 -1.99 9.42
CA GLU A 60 6.62 -1.08 10.40
C GLU A 60 5.71 -0.04 9.74
N VAL A 61 6.09 0.50 8.57
CA VAL A 61 5.24 1.43 7.81
C VAL A 61 4.01 0.71 7.28
N ILE A 62 4.15 -0.52 6.80
CA ILE A 62 3.03 -1.34 6.33
C ILE A 62 2.04 -1.61 7.47
N ALA A 63 2.53 -2.11 8.59
CA ALA A 63 1.72 -2.33 9.79
C ALA A 63 1.04 -1.04 10.26
N TYR A 64 1.72 0.10 10.17
CA TYR A 64 1.16 1.39 10.56
C TYR A 64 -0.05 1.77 9.69
N PHE A 65 0.03 1.69 8.36
CA PHE A 65 -1.15 2.03 7.56
C PHE A 65 -2.24 0.96 7.63
N GLN A 66 -1.88 -0.31 7.85
CA GLN A 66 -2.84 -1.39 8.11
C GLN A 66 -3.64 -1.16 9.38
N SER A 67 -3.09 -0.46 10.38
CA SER A 67 -3.82 -0.11 11.62
C SER A 67 -5.03 0.80 11.41
N TYR A 68 -5.19 1.39 10.21
CA TYR A 68 -6.38 2.16 9.83
C TYR A 68 -7.46 1.32 9.13
N TRP A 69 -7.19 0.05 8.83
CA TRP A 69 -8.14 -0.81 8.12
C TRP A 69 -9.19 -1.32 9.11
N SER A 70 -10.42 -1.54 8.63
CA SER A 70 -11.41 -2.27 9.42
C SER A 70 -10.99 -3.73 9.56
N ASP A 71 -11.49 -4.41 10.59
CA ASP A 71 -11.24 -5.85 10.79
C ASP A 71 -11.63 -6.67 9.55
N GLU A 72 -12.73 -6.29 8.87
CA GLU A 72 -13.17 -6.89 7.61
C GLU A 72 -12.09 -6.79 6.51
N ILE A 73 -11.60 -5.59 6.23
CA ILE A 73 -10.58 -5.36 5.20
C ILE A 73 -9.26 -6.05 5.56
N TYR A 74 -8.90 -6.06 6.85
CA TYR A 74 -7.69 -6.72 7.31
C TYR A 74 -7.80 -8.25 7.16
N ASN A 75 -8.96 -8.84 7.46
CA ASN A 75 -9.20 -10.27 7.25
C ASN A 75 -9.19 -10.65 5.77
N ASP A 76 -9.83 -9.88 4.89
CA ASP A 76 -9.77 -10.09 3.44
C ASP A 76 -8.32 -10.04 2.93
N TRP A 77 -7.52 -9.09 3.45
CA TRP A 77 -6.10 -9.00 3.10
C TRP A 77 -5.30 -10.22 3.58
N LEU A 78 -5.61 -10.80 4.75
CA LEU A 78 -4.93 -12.00 5.25
C LEU A 78 -5.16 -13.20 4.31
N GLU A 79 -6.40 -13.38 3.85
CA GLU A 79 -6.75 -14.43 2.88
C GLU A 79 -5.98 -14.26 1.57
N ILE A 80 -5.91 -13.03 1.03
CA ILE A 80 -5.17 -12.72 -0.20
C ILE A 80 -3.66 -12.90 -0.03
N SER A 81 -3.14 -12.53 1.14
CA SER A 81 -1.72 -12.60 1.45
C SER A 81 -1.23 -14.02 1.74
N GLY A 82 -2.12 -15.02 1.71
CA GLY A 82 -1.78 -16.41 1.99
C GLY A 82 -1.41 -16.67 3.45
N PHE A 83 -1.72 -15.73 4.35
CA PHE A 83 -1.66 -15.96 5.78
C PHE A 83 -2.98 -16.64 6.18
N ASP A 84 -3.02 -17.95 6.05
CA ASP A 84 -4.16 -18.78 6.46
C ASP A 84 -4.42 -18.64 7.96
N VAL A 85 -5.27 -17.69 8.33
CA VAL A 85 -5.89 -17.61 9.65
C VAL A 85 -7.17 -18.44 9.60
N GLY A 86 -7.02 -19.77 9.67
CA GLY A 86 -8.16 -20.67 9.74
C GLY A 86 -9.16 -20.25 10.83
N PRO A 87 -10.46 -20.59 10.69
CA PRO A 87 -11.50 -20.13 11.60
C PRO A 87 -11.19 -20.64 13.02
N GLY A 88 -11.05 -19.69 13.95
CA GLY A 88 -11.03 -19.97 15.40
C GLY A 88 -12.39 -20.41 15.93
#